data_AF-B9KBR6-F1
#
_entry.id   AF-B9KBR6-F1
#
_cell.length_a   1.000
_cell.length_b   1.000
_cell.length_c   1.000
_cell.angle_alpha   90.00
_cell.angle_beta   90.00
_cell.angle_gamma   90.00
#
_symmetry.space_group_name_H-M   'P 1'
#
loop_
_entity.id
_entity.type
_entity.pdbx_description
1 polymer ?
#
loop_
_entity_poly.entity_id
_entity_poly.type
_entity_poly.pdbx_seq_one_letter_code
_entity_poly.pdbx_strand_id
1 'polypeptide(L)' 'MRIISDLFFFTGFGTLFVSIVFFDLGTRAIKKKQPRKKKFYDKRGWQFLTASLASFAVSIILALFGRG' A
#
# COMPACT_ATOMS: atom_id res chain seq x y z
N MET A 1 -7.03 17.91 -13.40
CA MET A 1 -6.42 16.55 -13.50
C MET A 1 -5.17 16.39 -12.66
N ARG A 2 -4.16 17.28 -12.76
CA ARG A 2 -2.89 17.19 -11.98
C ARG A 2 -3.08 17.06 -10.45
N ILE A 3 -3.83 17.97 -9.82
CA ILE A 3 -4.05 17.97 -8.36
C ILE A 3 -4.67 16.65 -7.87
N ILE A 4 -5.60 16.08 -8.63
CA ILE A 4 -6.27 14.82 -8.29
C ILE A 4 -5.28 13.66 -8.41
N SER A 5 -4.50 13.62 -9.49
CA SER A 5 -3.45 12.61 -9.68
C SER A 5 -2.39 12.67 -8.58
N ASP A 6 -1.96 13.87 -8.20
CA ASP A 6 -0.98 14.09 -7.11
C ASP A 6 -1.54 13.61 -5.77
N LEU A 7 -2.81 13.90 -5.46
CA LEU A 7 -3.46 13.42 -4.24
C LEU A 7 -3.50 11.89 -4.17
N PHE A 8 -3.85 11.21 -5.27
CA PHE A 8 -3.82 9.75 -5.36
C PHE A 8 -2.39 9.20 -5.24
N PHE A 9 -1.40 9.90 -5.78
CA PHE A 9 0.00 9.53 -5.67
C PHE A 9 0.49 9.57 -4.21
N PHE A 10 0.23 10.67 -3.50
CA PHE A 10 0.58 10.78 -2.08
C PHE A 10 -0.18 9.78 -1.21
N THR A 11 -1.47 9.54 -1.51
CA THR A 11 -2.28 8.53 -0.81
C THR A 11 -1.73 7.11 -1.05
N GLY A 12 -1.28 6.81 -2.28
CA GLY A 12 -0.59 5.58 -2.64
C GLY A 12 0.68 5.36 -1.82
N PHE A 13 1.49 6.41 -1.61
CA PHE A 13 2.66 6.35 -0.74
C PHE A 13 2.31 6.13 0.74
N GLY A 14 1.28 6.82 1.24
CA GLY A 14 0.82 6.63 2.62
C GLY A 14 0.36 5.19 2.87
N THR A 15 -0.42 4.62 1.96
CA THR A 15 -0.84 3.21 2.05
C THR A 15 0.31 2.22 1.86
N LEU A 16 1.30 2.54 1.01
CA LEU A 16 2.52 1.74 0.87
C LEU A 16 3.29 1.69 2.19
N PHE A 17 3.44 2.84 2.85
CA PHE A 17 4.13 2.91 4.14
C PHE A 17 3.43 2.04 5.20
N VAL A 18 2.11 2.12 5.28
CA VAL A 18 1.31 1.26 6.18
C VAL A 18 1.52 -0.22 5.86
N SER A 19 1.54 -0.60 4.57
CA SER A 19 1.81 -1.97 4.15
C SER A 19 3.18 -2.47 4.63
N ILE A 20 4.23 -1.66 4.47
CA ILE A 20 5.59 -1.96 4.93
C ILE A 20 5.63 -2.19 6.45
N VAL A 21 4.95 -1.33 7.23
CA VAL A 21 4.85 -1.50 8.69
C VAL A 21 4.18 -2.83 9.05
N PHE A 22 3.12 -3.22 8.34
CA PHE A 22 2.47 -4.51 8.56
C PHE A 22 3.40 -5.69 8.23
N PHE A 23 4.20 -5.62 7.17
CA PHE A 23 5.19 -6.65 6.86
C PHE A 23 6.34 -6.70 7.88
N ASP A 24 6.79 -5.56 8.42
CA ASP A 24 7.78 -5.55 9.51
C ASP A 24 7.20 -6.21 10.78
N LEU A 25 5.94 -5.92 11.13
CA LEU A 25 5.23 -6.58 12.22
C LEU A 25 5.07 -8.09 11.98
N GLY A 26 4.80 -8.49 10.73
CA GLY A 26 4.79 -9.89 10.29
C GLY A 26 6.12 -10.57 10.56
N THR A 27 7.22 -9.93 10.17
CA THR A 27 8.60 -10.41 10.38
C THR A 27 8.94 -10.54 11.87
N ARG A 28 8.55 -9.56 12.69
CA ARG A 28 8.70 -9.62 14.15
C ARG A 28 7.89 -10.76 14.77
N ALA A 29 6.70 -11.05 14.24
CA ALA A 29 5.88 -12.17 14.70
C ALA A 29 6.50 -13.54 14.36
N ILE A 30 7.23 -13.66 13.25
CA ILE A 30 8.03 -14.85 12.92
C ILE A 30 9.12 -15.06 13.97
N LYS A 31 9.89 -14.01 14.29
CA LYS A 31 10.94 -14.07 15.33
C LYS A 31 10.39 -14.51 16.69
N LYS A 32 9.17 -14.08 17.02
CA LYS A 32 8.48 -14.45 18.27
C LYS A 32 7.73 -15.80 18.21
N LYS A 33 7.85 -16.57 17.12
CA LYS A 33 7.13 -17.84 16.88
C LYS A 33 5.60 -17.72 17.06
N GLN A 34 5.00 -16.60 16.60
CA GLN A 34 3.56 -16.32 16.68
C GLN A 34 2.87 -16.45 15.30
N PRO A 35 2.60 -17.68 14.81
CA PRO A 35 2.13 -17.90 13.44
C PRO A 35 0.75 -17.29 13.17
N ARG A 36 -0.14 -17.25 14.18
CA ARG A 36 -1.46 -16.60 14.05
C ARG A 36 -1.33 -15.10 13.80
N LYS A 37 -0.41 -14.42 14.51
CA LYS A 37 -0.17 -12.98 14.33
C LYS A 37 0.55 -12.67 13.03
N LYS A 38 1.51 -13.51 12.61
CA LYS A 38 2.13 -13.43 11.28
C LYS A 38 1.06 -13.42 10.18
N LYS A 39 0.18 -14.43 10.16
CA LYS A 39 -0.86 -14.55 9.13
C LYS A 39 -1.78 -13.33 9.09
N PHE A 40 -2.11 -12.76 10.25
CA PHE A 40 -2.90 -11.54 10.34
C PHE A 40 -2.17 -10.32 9.77
N TYR A 41 -0.93 -10.09 10.17
CA TYR A 41 -0.14 -8.94 9.71
C TYR A 41 0.20 -9.04 8.23
N ASP A 42 0.57 -10.22 7.73
CA ASP A 42 0.81 -10.44 6.30
C ASP A 42 -0.46 -10.19 5.49
N LYS A 43 -1.62 -10.71 5.92
CA LYS A 43 -2.89 -10.50 5.20
C LYS A 43 -3.21 -9.01 5.09
N ARG A 44 -3.05 -8.26 6.19
CA ARG A 44 -3.25 -6.80 6.20
C ARG A 44 -2.21 -6.10 5.33
N GLY A 45 -0.94 -6.47 5.43
CA GLY A 45 0.16 -5.94 4.62
C GLY A 45 -0.12 -6.07 3.13
N TRP A 46 -0.56 -7.26 2.69
CA TRP A 46 -0.97 -7.50 1.31
C TRP A 46 -2.20 -6.68 0.90
N GLN A 47 -3.22 -6.55 1.75
CA GLN A 47 -4.37 -5.70 1.47
C GLN A 47 -3.97 -4.23 1.23
N PHE A 48 -3.12 -3.68 2.09
CA PHE A 48 -2.61 -2.32 1.93
C PHE A 48 -1.67 -2.16 0.73
N LEU A 49 -0.87 -3.20 0.42
CA LEU A 49 -0.01 -3.21 -0.75
C LEU A 49 -0.83 -3.13 -2.04
N THR A 50 -1.87 -3.96 -2.16
CA THR A 50 -2.76 -3.95 -3.31
C THR A 50 -3.52 -2.63 -3.43
N ALA A 51 -3.98 -2.06 -2.31
CA ALA A 51 -4.64 -0.75 -2.30
C ALA A 51 -3.70 0.39 -2.74
N SER A 52 -2.43 0.35 -2.30
CA SER A 52 -1.38 1.28 -2.73
C SER A 52 -1.11 1.16 -4.23
N LEU A 53 -0.93 -0.07 -4.72
CA LEU A 53 -0.71 -0.34 -6.14
C LEU A 53 -1.87 0.16 -7.01
N ALA A 54 -3.12 -0.08 -6.58
CA ALA A 54 -4.30 0.43 -7.26
C ALA A 54 -4.34 1.96 -7.28
N SER A 55 -4.00 2.61 -6.15
CA SER A 55 -3.95 4.08 -6.06
C SER A 55 -2.90 4.67 -7.00
N PHE A 56 -1.73 4.05 -7.10
CA PHE A 56 -0.70 4.46 -8.07
C PHE A 56 -1.14 4.23 -9.51
N ALA A 57 -1.75 3.09 -9.82
CA ALA A 57 -2.26 2.82 -11.16
C ALA A 57 -3.30 3.87 -11.58
N VAL A 58 -4.25 4.21 -10.70
CA VAL A 58 -5.24 5.25 -10.94
C VAL A 58 -4.58 6.62 -11.12
N SER A 59 -3.62 6.97 -10.26
CA SER A 59 -2.87 8.23 -10.38
C SER A 59 -2.18 8.35 -11.74
N ILE A 60 -1.51 7.30 -12.21
CA ILE A 60 -0.83 7.27 -13.51
C ILE A 60 -1.82 7.37 -14.66
N ILE A 61 -2.91 6.61 -14.64
CA ILE A 61 -3.97 6.68 -15.67
C ILE A 61 -4.53 8.10 -15.76
N LEU A 62 -4.88 8.72 -14.64
CA LEU A 62 -5.38 10.09 -14.60
C LEU A 62 -4.34 11.12 -15.09
N ALA A 63 -3.05 10.90 -14.84
CA ALA A 63 -1.97 11.75 -15.32
C ALA A 63 -1.72 11.62 -16.83
N LEU A 64 -2.00 10.45 -17.42
CA LEU A 64 -1.86 10.20 -18.85
C LEU A 64 -3.06 10.74 -19.63
N PHE A 65 -4.28 10.44 -19.18
CA PHE A 65 -5.51 10.92 -19.82
C PHE A 65 -5.75 12.41 -19.59
N GLY A 66 -5.31 12.97 -18.46
CA GLY A 66 -5.46 14.38 -18.15
C GLY A 66 -4.46 15.32 -18.83
N ARG A 67 -3.63 14.82 -19.74
CA ARG A 67 -2.71 15.59 -20.59
C ARG A 67 -3.23 15.78 -22.02
N GLY A 68 -4.36 15.16 -22.38
CA GLY A 68 -5.07 15.36 -23.65
C GLY A 68 -6.03 16.55 -23.63
#